data_AF-A0A9P5MPS6-F1
#
_entry.id   AF-A0A9P5MPS6-F1
#
_cell.length_a   1.000
_cell.length_b   1.000
_cell.length_c   1.000
_cell.angle_alpha   90.00
_cell.angle_beta   90.00
_cell.angle_gamma   90.00
#
_symmetry.space_group_name_H-M   'P 1'
#
loop_
_entity.id
_entity.type
_entity.pdbx_description
1 polymer ?
#
loop_
_entity_poly.entity_id
_entity_poly.type
_entity_poly.pdbx_seq_one_letter_code
_entity_poly.pdbx_strand_id
1 'polypeptide(L)'
;MDFSTSPLEDWEATFSSSVKQSLHQKYRDRCVVCLQRLPAPGILCTRVIDESLHVSTAVEEGVMAAEYNPASEANGVLKCPTCHLAYFTPNLIAFSLPLPVLHYILRYILGTPESDRKPLREVFRLLGDWSPGATIDALPDTKPIEPYLGLFALVILNPSQLIGMELFTRHQPPVSILKGGRFIRRKSGAAGNLACIFDSLALTNNAPERRGTIPLSPEQPTFQHVRYWRIPVKMEAILVTLEERIGRKSYASEEITCTQNIFCILALQRSYGTISIPLSAIPEPGPPEHGSKAGPSGDGPQLSGKRKRPQSDDAGQGSQKLQGRARRAGKVVEARDPGSSGELPFERLQNESRPPGVHPNESSFSCPDDDNPQASPRRLGEREDEQGVDGVEHMEDDGLGELSAGPVGESEWALE
;
A
#
# COMPACT_ATOMS: atom_id res chain seq x y z
N MET A 1 21.38 -24.03 -26.76
CA MET A 1 20.27 -23.73 -25.84
C MET A 1 20.03 -22.25 -25.94
N ASP A 2 19.16 -21.85 -26.86
CA ASP A 2 18.79 -20.45 -27.03
C ASP A 2 17.84 -20.10 -25.90
N PHE A 3 18.32 -19.34 -24.92
CA PHE A 3 17.43 -18.60 -24.04
C PHE A 3 16.81 -17.50 -24.89
N SER A 4 15.72 -17.86 -25.59
CA SER A 4 14.76 -16.88 -26.05
C SER A 4 14.26 -16.16 -24.80
N THR A 5 14.93 -15.07 -24.46
CA THR A 5 14.38 -14.03 -23.61
C THR A 5 13.23 -13.44 -24.42
N SER A 6 12.08 -14.12 -24.40
CA SER A 6 10.80 -13.45 -24.61
C SER A 6 10.90 -12.16 -23.79
N PRO A 7 10.82 -10.97 -24.42
CA PRO A 7 10.89 -9.73 -23.68
C PRO A 7 9.87 -9.82 -22.54
N LEU A 8 10.14 -9.19 -21.41
CA LEU A 8 9.14 -9.00 -20.35
C LEU A 8 7.98 -8.15 -20.91
N GLU A 9 7.18 -8.69 -21.83
CA GLU A 9 6.30 -7.93 -22.71
C GLU A 9 4.84 -7.89 -22.23
N ASP A 10 4.47 -8.59 -21.16
CA ASP A 10 3.06 -8.69 -20.73
C ASP A 10 2.73 -8.19 -19.32
N TRP A 11 3.65 -7.50 -18.62
CA TRP A 11 3.34 -6.97 -17.27
C TRP A 11 3.01 -5.47 -17.24
N GLU A 12 3.23 -4.72 -18.33
CA GLU A 12 2.81 -3.32 -18.39
C GLU A 12 1.34 -3.22 -18.77
N ALA A 13 0.51 -3.08 -17.74
CA ALA A 13 -0.72 -2.30 -17.83
C ALA A 13 -0.46 -0.98 -18.58
N THR A 14 -0.75 -0.93 -19.88
CA THR A 14 -0.40 0.22 -20.72
C THR A 14 -1.36 1.38 -20.44
N PHE A 15 -0.89 2.36 -19.68
CA PHE A 15 -1.48 3.70 -19.70
C PHE A 15 -1.22 4.33 -21.07
N SER A 16 -2.17 5.15 -21.54
CA SER A 16 -1.93 5.98 -22.72
C SER A 16 -0.76 6.94 -22.47
N SER A 17 -0.11 7.40 -23.55
CA SER A 17 0.98 8.37 -23.44
C SER A 17 0.57 9.66 -22.72
N SER A 18 -0.67 10.13 -22.92
CA SER A 18 -1.22 11.29 -22.23
C SER A 18 -1.37 11.06 -20.72
N VAL A 19 -1.85 9.89 -20.30
CA VAL A 19 -1.94 9.53 -18.88
C VAL A 19 -0.54 9.39 -18.27
N LYS A 20 0.40 8.72 -18.95
CA LYS A 20 1.80 8.64 -18.50
C LYS A 20 2.37 10.05 -18.29
N GLN A 21 2.25 10.93 -19.27
CA GLN A 21 2.72 12.32 -19.17
C GLN A 21 2.07 13.08 -18.00
N SER A 22 0.75 12.94 -17.81
CA SER A 22 0.04 13.55 -16.67
C SER A 22 0.57 13.04 -15.33
N LEU A 23 0.79 11.73 -15.19
CA LEU A 23 1.38 11.14 -13.98
C LEU A 23 2.80 11.66 -13.70
N HIS A 24 3.64 11.74 -14.74
CA HIS A 24 4.97 12.34 -14.65
C HIS A 24 4.93 13.79 -14.13
N GLN A 25 4.03 14.60 -14.68
CA GLN A 25 3.83 15.99 -14.25
C GLN A 25 3.30 16.07 -12.81
N LYS A 26 2.28 15.28 -12.48
CA LYS A 26 1.62 15.25 -11.17
C LYS A 26 2.59 14.89 -10.05
N TYR A 27 3.40 13.85 -10.25
CA TYR A 27 4.34 13.35 -9.25
C TYR A 27 5.76 13.91 -9.41
N ARG A 28 5.99 14.80 -10.39
CA ARG A 28 7.30 15.44 -10.67
C ARG A 28 8.45 14.44 -10.79
N ASP A 29 8.19 13.33 -11.49
CA ASP A 29 9.11 12.21 -11.68
C ASP A 29 9.62 11.57 -10.38
N ARG A 30 8.83 11.61 -9.30
CA ARG A 30 9.18 11.02 -8.00
C ARG A 30 8.41 9.74 -7.75
N CYS A 31 9.10 8.76 -7.19
CA CYS A 31 8.43 7.57 -6.67
C CYS A 31 7.52 7.94 -5.50
N VAL A 32 6.25 7.52 -5.54
CA VAL A 32 5.29 7.80 -4.47
C VAL A 32 5.66 7.13 -3.13
N VAL A 33 6.46 6.05 -3.17
CA VAL A 33 6.84 5.27 -1.98
C VAL A 33 8.05 5.89 -1.29
N CYS A 34 9.19 5.99 -1.99
CA CYS A 34 10.46 6.40 -1.41
C CYS A 34 10.86 7.85 -1.73
N LEU A 35 10.04 8.59 -2.50
CA LEU A 35 10.27 9.99 -2.88
C LEU A 35 11.52 10.23 -3.73
N GLN A 36 12.21 9.17 -4.17
CA GLN A 36 13.36 9.27 -5.07
C GLN A 36 12.89 9.81 -6.42
N ARG A 37 13.58 10.86 -6.90
CA ARG A 37 13.42 11.38 -8.25
C ARG A 37 14.27 10.56 -9.22
N LEU A 38 13.71 10.21 -10.35
CA LEU A 38 14.40 9.51 -11.43
C LEU A 38 14.10 10.23 -12.76
N PRO A 39 14.94 10.08 -13.79
CA PRO A 39 14.57 10.47 -15.14
C PRO A 39 13.28 9.77 -15.57
N ALA A 40 12.48 10.41 -16.42
CA ALA A 40 11.20 9.85 -16.87
C ALA A 40 11.32 8.40 -17.42
N PRO A 41 12.35 8.02 -18.21
CA PRO A 41 12.51 6.63 -18.66
C PRO A 41 12.83 5.62 -17.54
N GLY A 42 13.33 6.09 -16.39
CA GLY A 42 13.75 5.25 -15.28
C GLY A 42 12.69 5.06 -14.19
N ILE A 43 11.52 5.68 -14.31
CA ILE A 43 10.42 5.57 -13.35
C ILE A 43 9.20 4.93 -14.02
N LEU A 44 8.52 4.05 -13.30
CA LEU A 44 7.46 3.22 -13.83
C LEU A 44 6.11 3.83 -13.51
N CYS A 45 5.25 3.99 -14.53
CA CYS A 45 3.84 4.29 -14.37
C CYS A 45 3.09 2.99 -14.08
N THR A 46 2.67 2.78 -12.83
CA THR A 46 2.00 1.54 -12.40
C THR A 46 0.56 1.82 -12.03
N ARG A 47 -0.33 0.86 -12.27
CA ARG A 47 -1.68 0.92 -11.72
C ARG A 47 -1.65 0.62 -10.21
N VAL A 48 -2.69 1.04 -9.51
CA VAL A 48 -2.94 0.61 -8.13
C VAL A 48 -3.71 -0.69 -8.16
N ILE A 49 -4.83 -0.73 -8.90
CA ILE A 49 -5.54 -1.97 -9.24
C ILE A 49 -5.04 -2.46 -10.60
N ASP A 50 -4.38 -3.61 -10.59
CA ASP A 50 -3.75 -4.19 -11.79
C ASP A 50 -4.75 -5.04 -12.60
N GLU A 51 -5.67 -5.76 -11.95
CA GLU A 51 -6.56 -6.73 -12.58
C GLU A 51 -8.02 -6.29 -12.69
N SER A 52 -8.66 -6.56 -13.84
CA SER A 52 -10.07 -6.22 -14.09
C SER A 52 -11.07 -7.09 -13.32
N LEU A 53 -10.70 -8.33 -12.98
CA LEU A 53 -11.61 -9.27 -12.30
C LEU A 53 -11.96 -8.80 -10.88
N HIS A 54 -10.99 -8.24 -10.16
CA HIS A 54 -11.19 -7.68 -8.83
C HIS A 54 -12.08 -6.44 -8.84
N VAL A 55 -12.04 -5.64 -9.92
CA VAL A 55 -12.94 -4.49 -10.10
C VAL A 55 -14.40 -4.95 -10.19
N SER A 56 -14.69 -5.98 -10.98
CA SER A 56 -16.08 -6.49 -11.10
C SER A 56 -16.62 -6.96 -9.76
N THR A 57 -15.84 -7.74 -9.02
CA THR A 57 -16.24 -8.24 -7.70
C THR A 57 -16.46 -7.09 -6.72
N ALA A 58 -15.54 -6.11 -6.68
CA ALA A 58 -15.66 -4.93 -5.83
C ALA A 58 -16.86 -4.04 -6.17
N VAL A 59 -17.25 -3.97 -7.45
CA VAL A 59 -18.47 -3.27 -7.89
C VAL A 59 -19.71 -3.97 -7.38
N GLU A 60 -19.77 -5.30 -7.50
CA GLU A 60 -20.89 -6.11 -7.03
C GLU A 60 -21.05 -6.09 -5.51
N GLU A 61 -19.93 -6.01 -4.77
CA GLU A 61 -19.91 -5.85 -3.31
C GLU A 61 -20.17 -4.41 -2.85
N GLY A 62 -20.36 -3.47 -3.77
CA GLY A 62 -20.66 -2.07 -3.46
C GLY A 62 -19.46 -1.27 -2.94
N VAL A 63 -18.24 -1.80 -3.06
CA VAL A 63 -16.99 -1.13 -2.68
C VAL A 63 -16.56 -0.13 -3.74
N MET A 64 -16.76 -0.47 -5.02
CA MET A 64 -16.34 0.33 -6.17
C MET A 64 -17.53 0.78 -7.02
N ALA A 65 -17.38 1.90 -7.74
CA ALA A 65 -18.34 2.38 -8.71
C ALA A 65 -18.22 1.60 -10.03
N ALA A 66 -19.35 1.33 -10.71
CA ALA A 66 -19.35 0.59 -11.97
C ALA A 66 -18.60 1.32 -13.10
N GLU A 67 -18.51 2.65 -12.99
CA GLU A 67 -17.83 3.54 -13.93
C GLU A 67 -16.33 3.66 -13.65
N TYR A 68 -15.79 2.91 -12.68
CA TYR A 68 -14.38 2.96 -12.35
C TYR A 68 -13.53 2.53 -13.57
N ASN A 69 -12.61 3.41 -13.98
CA ASN A 69 -11.71 3.16 -15.11
C ASN A 69 -10.29 2.82 -14.61
N PRO A 70 -9.85 1.56 -14.71
CA PRO A 70 -8.50 1.15 -14.29
C PRO A 70 -7.37 1.79 -15.10
N ALA A 71 -7.66 2.26 -16.32
CA ALA A 71 -6.69 2.94 -17.18
C ALA A 71 -6.65 4.47 -16.96
N SER A 72 -7.46 5.00 -16.03
CA SER A 72 -7.47 6.43 -15.72
C SER A 72 -6.26 6.86 -14.90
N GLU A 73 -5.92 8.14 -14.96
CA GLU A 73 -4.88 8.76 -14.14
C GLU A 73 -5.15 8.58 -12.63
N ALA A 74 -6.43 8.50 -12.21
CA ALA A 74 -6.81 8.30 -10.81
C ALA A 74 -6.41 6.92 -10.24
N ASN A 75 -6.14 5.93 -11.11
CA ASN A 75 -5.58 4.62 -10.73
C ASN A 75 -4.05 4.57 -10.92
N GLY A 76 -3.42 5.65 -11.35
CA GLY A 76 -1.99 5.69 -11.68
C GLY A 76 -1.10 6.26 -10.59
N VAL A 77 0.05 5.63 -10.38
CA VAL A 77 1.13 6.13 -9.51
C VAL A 77 2.49 5.91 -10.16
N LEU A 78 3.47 6.73 -9.79
CA LEU A 78 4.87 6.52 -10.18
C LEU A 78 5.61 5.70 -9.12
N LYS A 79 6.26 4.61 -9.52
CA LYS A 79 7.13 3.79 -8.65
C LYS A 79 8.52 3.66 -9.26
N CYS A 80 9.57 3.75 -8.45
CA CYS A 80 10.91 3.40 -8.93
C CYS A 80 11.03 1.87 -9.11
N PRO A 81 11.97 1.38 -9.95
CA PRO A 81 12.16 -0.05 -10.16
C PRO A 81 12.40 -0.82 -8.86
N THR A 82 13.17 -0.26 -7.92
CA THR A 82 13.38 -0.87 -6.60
C THR A 82 12.05 -1.07 -5.86
N CYS A 83 11.27 -0.02 -5.64
CA CYS A 83 9.99 -0.14 -4.94
C CYS A 83 9.02 -1.05 -5.69
N HIS A 84 8.91 -0.90 -7.01
CA HIS A 84 7.96 -1.69 -7.79
C HIS A 84 8.39 -3.16 -7.89
N LEU A 85 9.49 -3.43 -8.58
CA LEU A 85 9.89 -4.79 -8.96
C LEU A 85 10.44 -5.59 -7.78
N ALA A 86 11.11 -4.96 -6.81
CA ALA A 86 11.70 -5.68 -5.70
C ALA A 86 10.74 -5.88 -4.51
N TYR A 87 9.70 -5.06 -4.36
CA TYR A 87 8.84 -5.09 -3.17
C TYR A 87 7.33 -5.20 -3.46
N PHE A 88 6.79 -4.40 -4.38
CA PHE A 88 5.35 -4.43 -4.67
C PHE A 88 4.97 -5.60 -5.58
N THR A 89 5.65 -5.83 -6.70
CA THR A 89 5.37 -6.92 -7.63
C THR A 89 5.49 -8.31 -6.97
N PRO A 90 6.52 -8.62 -6.16
CA PRO A 90 6.60 -9.89 -5.45
C PRO A 90 5.67 -10.00 -4.23
N ASN A 91 4.77 -9.03 -4.00
CA ASN A 91 3.85 -8.99 -2.87
C ASN A 91 4.55 -9.10 -1.51
N LEU A 92 5.65 -8.35 -1.32
CA LEU A 92 6.32 -8.23 -0.02
C LEU A 92 5.69 -7.13 0.83
N ILE A 93 5.24 -6.06 0.18
CA ILE A 93 4.55 -4.92 0.80
C ILE A 93 3.33 -4.51 -0.03
N ALA A 94 2.38 -3.84 0.62
CA ALA A 94 1.24 -3.22 -0.05
C ALA A 94 0.83 -1.93 0.68
N PHE A 95 0.05 -1.08 0.00
CA PHE A 95 -0.63 0.01 0.68
C PHE A 95 -1.91 -0.49 1.35
N SER A 96 -2.27 0.15 2.46
CA SER A 96 -3.51 -0.06 3.19
C SER A 96 -4.14 1.27 3.58
N LEU A 97 -5.44 1.27 3.84
CA LEU A 97 -6.05 2.37 4.59
C LEU A 97 -5.45 2.39 6.02
N PRO A 98 -5.28 3.56 6.63
CA PRO A 98 -4.83 3.64 8.02
C PRO A 98 -5.79 2.87 8.93
N LEU A 99 -5.24 2.17 9.92
CA LEU A 99 -6.03 1.34 10.84
C LEU A 99 -7.25 2.06 11.47
N PRO A 100 -7.17 3.35 11.88
CA PRO A 100 -8.36 4.07 12.35
C PRO A 100 -9.49 4.15 11.31
N VAL A 101 -9.15 4.31 10.04
CA VAL A 101 -10.12 4.35 8.93
C VAL A 101 -10.71 2.96 8.69
N LEU A 102 -9.91 1.90 8.72
CA LEU A 102 -10.39 0.52 8.60
C LEU A 102 -11.37 0.16 9.73
N HIS A 103 -11.02 0.49 10.98
CA HIS A 103 -11.91 0.27 12.13
C HIS A 103 -13.22 1.05 12.01
N TYR A 104 -13.15 2.29 11.51
CA TYR A 104 -14.36 3.06 11.24
C TYR A 104 -15.25 2.39 10.19
N ILE A 105 -14.68 1.92 9.07
CA ILE A 105 -15.43 1.20 8.03
C ILE A 105 -16.05 -0.07 8.59
N LEU A 106 -15.29 -0.86 9.36
CA LEU A 106 -15.79 -2.09 9.97
C LEU A 106 -16.96 -1.81 10.92
N ARG A 107 -16.83 -0.80 11.79
CA ARG A 107 -17.92 -0.35 12.68
C ARG A 107 -19.10 0.19 11.92
N TYR A 108 -18.88 0.91 10.82
CA TYR A 108 -19.96 1.40 9.97
C TYR A 108 -20.78 0.24 9.41
N ILE A 109 -20.12 -0.79 8.86
CA ILE A 109 -20.78 -1.97 8.28
C ILE A 109 -21.53 -2.76 9.36
N LEU A 110 -20.99 -2.84 10.58
CA LEU A 110 -21.58 -3.67 11.64
C LEU A 110 -22.64 -2.92 12.47
N GLY A 111 -22.47 -1.61 12.66
CA GLY A 111 -23.29 -0.79 13.55
C GLY A 111 -24.41 -0.01 12.88
N THR A 112 -24.35 0.22 11.58
CA THR A 112 -25.40 0.97 10.85
C THR A 112 -26.53 0.02 10.45
N PRO A 113 -27.80 0.30 10.78
CA PRO A 113 -28.94 -0.49 10.30
C PRO A 113 -28.93 -0.61 8.78
N GLU A 114 -29.31 -1.78 8.23
CA GLU A 114 -29.24 -2.02 6.78
C GLU A 114 -30.10 -1.05 5.97
N SER A 115 -31.26 -0.64 6.49
CA SER A 115 -32.13 0.37 5.86
C SER A 115 -31.44 1.71 5.63
N ASP A 116 -30.47 2.04 6.48
CA ASP A 116 -29.80 3.33 6.52
C ASP A 116 -28.37 3.23 5.96
N ARG A 117 -27.91 2.01 5.70
CA ARG A 117 -26.54 1.73 5.28
C ARG A 117 -26.37 1.98 3.79
N LYS A 118 -25.49 2.91 3.47
CA LYS A 118 -25.03 3.21 2.13
C LYS A 118 -23.96 2.19 1.70
N PRO A 119 -23.87 1.89 0.39
CA PRO A 119 -22.77 1.08 -0.12
C PRO A 119 -21.43 1.79 0.14
N LEU A 120 -20.36 1.02 0.37
CA LEU A 120 -19.07 1.58 0.76
C LEU A 120 -18.51 2.58 -0.26
N ARG A 121 -18.76 2.42 -1.56
CA ARG A 121 -18.38 3.42 -2.57
C ARG A 121 -18.95 4.82 -2.28
N GLU A 122 -20.18 4.90 -1.76
CA GLU A 122 -20.80 6.17 -1.42
C GLU A 122 -20.22 6.72 -0.11
N VAL A 123 -19.93 5.84 0.85
CA VAL A 123 -19.21 6.21 2.07
C VAL A 123 -17.83 6.79 1.73
N PHE A 124 -17.06 6.15 0.86
CA PHE A 124 -15.76 6.63 0.42
C PHE A 124 -15.85 7.95 -0.32
N ARG A 125 -16.86 8.13 -1.18
CA ARG A 125 -17.12 9.41 -1.85
C ARG A 125 -17.37 10.52 -0.82
N LEU A 126 -18.28 10.28 0.13
CA LEU A 126 -18.61 11.23 1.20
C LEU A 126 -17.39 11.56 2.08
N LEU A 127 -16.56 10.57 2.41
CA LEU A 127 -15.30 10.76 3.15
C LEU A 127 -14.23 11.48 2.31
N GLY A 128 -14.23 11.30 0.98
CA GLY A 128 -13.31 11.98 0.06
C GLY A 128 -13.65 13.44 -0.16
N ASP A 129 -14.95 13.78 -0.16
CA ASP A 129 -15.48 15.14 -0.27
C ASP A 129 -15.45 15.90 1.07
N TRP A 130 -14.99 15.25 2.15
CA TRP A 130 -15.01 15.81 3.49
C TRP A 130 -14.08 17.03 3.63
N SER A 131 -14.52 17.99 4.45
CA SER A 131 -13.75 19.18 4.81
C SER A 131 -13.71 19.40 6.33
N PRO A 132 -12.62 19.96 6.88
CA PRO A 132 -12.49 20.18 8.33
C PRO A 132 -13.67 20.93 8.95
N GLY A 133 -14.36 20.27 9.87
CA GLY A 133 -15.52 20.82 10.59
C GLY A 133 -16.87 20.55 9.94
N ALA A 134 -16.91 19.97 8.73
CA ALA A 134 -18.17 19.55 8.11
C ALA A 134 -18.69 18.28 8.78
N THR A 135 -19.97 18.29 9.17
CA THR A 135 -20.70 17.07 9.55
C THR A 135 -21.27 16.42 8.29
N ILE A 136 -21.15 15.10 8.20
CA ILE A 136 -21.79 14.31 7.15
C ILE A 136 -22.95 13.58 7.82
N ASP A 137 -24.16 14.15 7.76
CA ASP A 137 -25.34 13.63 8.48
C ASP A 137 -25.67 12.17 8.13
N ALA A 138 -25.23 11.70 6.96
CA ALA A 138 -25.42 10.34 6.48
C ALA A 138 -24.42 9.30 7.05
N LEU A 139 -23.43 9.73 7.84
CA LEU A 139 -22.36 8.88 8.36
C LEU A 139 -22.25 8.99 9.89
N PRO A 140 -21.77 7.95 10.58
CA PRO A 140 -21.36 8.04 11.99
C PRO A 140 -20.29 9.11 12.23
N ASP A 141 -20.01 9.44 13.49
CA ASP A 141 -19.02 10.46 13.85
C ASP A 141 -17.65 10.20 13.18
N THR A 142 -17.28 11.06 12.23
CA THR A 142 -16.04 10.96 11.45
C THR A 142 -14.85 11.61 12.16
N LYS A 143 -15.07 12.40 13.23
CA LYS A 143 -14.00 13.11 13.96
C LYS A 143 -12.79 12.25 14.31
N PRO A 144 -12.93 10.98 14.74
CA PRO A 144 -11.78 10.14 15.09
C PRO A 144 -10.88 9.82 13.90
N ILE A 145 -11.40 9.83 12.67
CA ILE A 145 -10.67 9.44 11.46
C ILE A 145 -10.23 10.60 10.57
N GLU A 146 -10.75 11.80 10.80
CA GLU A 146 -10.39 13.03 10.06
C GLU A 146 -8.89 13.20 9.81
N PRO A 147 -7.98 12.99 10.80
CA PRO A 147 -6.55 13.21 10.57
C PRO A 147 -5.94 12.24 9.54
N TYR A 148 -6.59 11.11 9.31
CA TYR A 148 -6.12 9.99 8.51
C TYR A 148 -6.75 9.92 7.12
N LEU A 149 -7.77 10.75 6.85
CA LEU A 149 -8.40 10.80 5.53
C LEU A 149 -7.40 11.29 4.47
N GLY A 150 -7.33 10.55 3.35
CA GLY A 150 -6.35 10.78 2.29
C GLY A 150 -4.91 10.36 2.62
N LEU A 151 -4.69 9.70 3.76
CA LEU A 151 -3.44 9.04 4.11
C LEU A 151 -3.57 7.52 3.92
N PHE A 152 -2.45 6.86 3.66
CA PHE A 152 -2.34 5.41 3.54
C PHE A 152 -1.19 4.88 4.39
N ALA A 153 -1.29 3.66 4.88
CA ALA A 153 -0.20 2.96 5.54
C ALA A 153 0.48 1.99 4.56
N LEU A 154 1.73 1.63 4.84
CA LEU A 154 2.43 0.55 4.14
C LEU A 154 2.43 -0.68 5.04
N VAL A 155 1.82 -1.77 4.59
CA VAL A 155 1.74 -3.03 5.32
C VAL A 155 2.74 -4.04 4.78
N ILE A 156 3.30 -4.84 5.70
CA ILE A 156 4.24 -5.91 5.37
C ILE A 156 3.45 -7.21 5.16
N LEU A 157 3.49 -7.74 3.95
CA LEU A 157 2.84 -8.99 3.59
C LEU A 157 3.73 -10.19 3.90
N ASN A 158 5.04 -10.08 3.67
CA ASN A 158 5.96 -11.19 3.90
C ASN A 158 7.15 -10.78 4.80
N PRO A 159 6.97 -10.77 6.13
CA PRO A 159 7.99 -10.27 7.05
C PRO A 159 9.28 -11.11 7.03
N SER A 160 9.18 -12.42 6.74
CA SER A 160 10.34 -13.31 6.71
C SER A 160 11.36 -12.94 5.63
N GLN A 161 10.91 -12.37 4.52
CA GLN A 161 11.78 -11.93 3.42
C GLN A 161 12.27 -10.49 3.57
N LEU A 162 11.77 -9.76 4.58
CA LEU A 162 12.12 -8.35 4.82
C LEU A 162 12.98 -8.16 6.07
N ILE A 163 13.49 -9.22 6.68
CA ILE A 163 14.37 -9.15 7.85
C ILE A 163 15.60 -8.29 7.52
N GLY A 164 15.81 -7.25 8.33
CA GLY A 164 16.91 -6.28 8.13
C GLY A 164 16.79 -5.37 6.90
N MET A 165 15.71 -5.44 6.13
CA MET A 165 15.55 -4.65 4.90
C MET A 165 15.03 -3.24 5.18
N GLU A 166 15.46 -2.29 4.35
CA GLU A 166 15.02 -0.89 4.38
C GLU A 166 14.97 -0.29 2.97
N LEU A 167 14.11 0.71 2.75
CA LEU A 167 14.13 1.52 1.52
C LEU A 167 14.85 2.83 1.78
N PHE A 168 15.74 3.22 0.88
CA PHE A 168 16.36 4.53 0.93
C PHE A 168 15.40 5.61 0.41
N THR A 169 15.32 6.73 1.13
CA THR A 169 14.62 7.94 0.69
C THR A 169 15.56 9.14 0.65
N ARG A 170 15.41 9.98 -0.37
CA ARG A 170 16.14 11.26 -0.47
C ARG A 170 15.43 12.42 0.22
N HIS A 171 14.18 12.22 0.62
CA HIS A 171 13.35 13.27 1.21
C HIS A 171 12.61 12.73 2.43
N GLN A 172 13.36 12.33 3.44
CA GLN A 172 12.83 11.94 4.74
C GLN A 172 11.95 13.07 5.30
N PRO A 173 10.64 12.86 5.45
CA PRO A 173 9.76 13.88 5.98
C PRO A 173 10.10 14.16 7.45
N PRO A 174 9.84 15.38 7.94
CA PRO A 174 9.95 15.65 9.36
C PRO A 174 8.97 14.78 10.15
N VAL A 175 9.32 14.45 11.39
CA VAL A 175 8.43 13.75 12.29
C VAL A 175 7.29 14.68 12.73
N SER A 176 6.08 14.16 12.69
CA SER A 176 4.85 14.81 13.08
C SER A 176 4.24 14.12 14.31
N ILE A 177 3.42 14.87 15.05
CA ILE A 177 2.58 14.37 16.14
C ILE A 177 1.13 14.70 15.83
N LEU A 178 0.20 13.86 16.28
CA LEU A 178 -1.23 14.16 16.21
C LEU A 178 -1.60 15.09 17.38
N LYS A 179 -2.00 16.33 17.08
CA LYS A 179 -2.47 17.32 18.07
C LYS A 179 -3.73 18.01 17.56
N GLY A 180 -4.80 17.99 18.34
CA GLY A 180 -6.07 18.63 17.97
C GLY A 180 -6.65 18.11 16.65
N GLY A 181 -6.62 16.79 16.44
CA GLY A 181 -7.13 16.16 15.22
C GLY A 181 -6.30 16.44 13.96
N ARG A 182 -5.08 16.97 14.09
CA ARG A 182 -4.21 17.26 12.93
C ARG A 182 -2.79 16.80 13.18
N PHE A 183 -2.14 16.33 12.11
CA PHE A 183 -0.70 16.07 12.13
C PHE A 183 0.05 17.40 12.04
N ILE A 184 0.77 17.74 13.10
CA ILE A 184 1.63 18.93 13.14
C ILE A 184 3.09 18.51 13.25
N ARG A 185 3.98 19.28 12.62
CA ARG A 185 5.42 19.06 12.70
C ARG A 185 5.90 19.21 14.16
N ARG A 186 6.66 18.24 14.63
CA ARG A 186 7.27 18.27 15.96
C ARG A 186 8.44 19.26 16.01
N LYS A 187 8.47 20.14 17.01
CA LYS A 187 9.56 21.13 17.22
C LYS A 187 10.70 20.58 18.10
N SER A 188 10.37 19.90 19.21
CA SER A 188 11.30 19.19 20.11
C SER A 188 10.48 18.41 21.16
N GLY A 189 11.10 17.52 21.95
CA GLY A 189 10.45 16.91 23.14
C GLY A 189 10.44 15.37 23.17
N ALA A 190 9.93 14.80 24.28
CA ALA A 190 9.86 13.35 24.56
C ALA A 190 8.62 12.66 23.94
N ALA A 191 8.65 11.32 23.96
CA ALA A 191 7.89 10.36 23.15
C ALA A 191 6.36 10.49 23.15
N GLY A 192 5.75 10.21 22.00
CA GLY A 192 4.31 10.03 21.81
C GLY A 192 3.97 9.97 20.31
N ASN A 193 3.08 9.04 19.91
CA ASN A 193 2.50 8.84 18.56
C ASN A 193 3.19 9.58 17.41
N LEU A 194 4.43 9.17 17.12
CA LEU A 194 5.26 9.79 16.10
C LEU A 194 4.85 9.25 14.74
N ALA A 195 4.58 10.16 13.80
CA ALA A 195 4.25 9.82 12.43
C ALA A 195 5.18 10.53 11.43
N CYS A 196 5.61 9.83 10.39
CA CYS A 196 6.23 10.41 9.21
C CYS A 196 5.23 10.38 8.05
N ILE A 197 4.97 11.53 7.42
CA ILE A 197 4.04 11.62 6.28
C ILE A 197 4.85 11.83 5.00
N PHE A 198 4.87 10.82 4.15
CA PHE A 198 5.48 10.84 2.82
C PHE A 198 4.49 11.44 1.83
N ASP A 199 4.85 12.56 1.22
CA ASP A 199 3.98 13.31 0.30
C ASP A 199 4.79 13.76 -0.90
N SER A 200 4.61 13.07 -2.03
CA SER A 200 5.32 13.39 -3.27
C SER A 200 4.81 14.68 -3.92
N LEU A 201 3.55 15.05 -3.68
CA LEU A 201 2.94 16.24 -4.28
C LEU A 201 3.40 17.53 -3.59
N ALA A 202 3.63 17.46 -2.28
CA ALA A 202 4.15 18.59 -1.50
C ALA A 202 5.62 18.95 -1.83
N LEU A 203 6.39 18.03 -2.43
CA LEU A 203 7.81 18.27 -2.76
C LEU A 203 7.98 19.07 -4.04
N THR A 204 8.57 20.26 -3.93
CA THR A 204 8.98 21.06 -5.11
C THR A 204 10.24 20.47 -5.77
N ASN A 205 10.54 20.91 -7.00
CA ASN A 205 11.75 20.51 -7.71
C ASN A 205 13.04 20.92 -6.96
N ASN A 206 12.95 21.96 -6.12
CA ASN A 206 14.06 22.52 -5.34
C ASN A 206 13.99 22.15 -3.86
N ALA A 207 13.13 21.20 -3.47
CA ALA A 207 13.04 20.76 -2.09
C ALA A 207 14.39 20.18 -1.62
N PRO A 208 14.93 20.62 -0.46
CA PRO A 208 16.22 20.15 0.02
C PRO A 208 16.21 18.64 0.25
N GLU A 209 17.28 17.96 -0.15
CA GLU A 209 17.46 16.55 0.15
C GLU A 209 17.65 16.34 1.66
N ARG A 210 16.92 15.38 2.22
CA ARG A 210 17.07 14.89 3.58
C ARG A 210 17.11 13.37 3.49
N ARG A 211 18.31 12.81 3.45
CA ARG A 211 18.47 11.36 3.31
C ARG A 211 17.96 10.65 4.56
N GLY A 212 17.29 9.53 4.35
CA GLY A 212 16.78 8.68 5.43
C GLY A 212 16.43 7.30 4.91
N THR A 213 15.88 6.47 5.79
CA THR A 213 15.47 5.11 5.47
C THR A 213 14.06 4.82 5.95
N ILE A 214 13.37 3.96 5.20
CA ILE A 214 12.04 3.44 5.48
C ILE A 214 12.24 1.98 5.91
N PRO A 215 12.18 1.68 7.21
CA PRO A 215 12.34 0.32 7.70
C PRO A 215 11.20 -0.57 7.21
N LEU A 216 11.53 -1.76 6.73
CA LEU A 216 10.57 -2.79 6.33
C LEU A 216 10.52 -3.96 7.30
N SER A 217 11.39 -3.95 8.32
CA SER A 217 11.52 -4.99 9.33
C SER A 217 11.16 -4.46 10.73
N PRO A 218 10.36 -5.20 11.52
CA PRO A 218 10.05 -4.84 12.90
C PRO A 218 11.27 -4.84 13.83
N GLU A 219 12.37 -5.48 13.44
CA GLU A 219 13.62 -5.52 14.21
C GLU A 219 14.36 -4.17 14.23
N GLN A 220 14.04 -3.27 13.29
CA GLN A 220 14.69 -1.98 13.19
C GLN A 220 14.08 -0.99 14.21
N PRO A 221 14.90 -0.26 15.00
CA PRO A 221 14.39 0.65 16.05
C PRO A 221 13.42 1.72 15.52
N THR A 222 13.63 2.18 14.29
CA THR A 222 12.79 3.20 13.66
C THR A 222 11.46 2.63 13.17
N PHE A 223 11.27 1.30 13.11
CA PHE A 223 10.02 0.68 12.66
C PHE A 223 8.84 1.08 13.54
N GLN A 224 9.08 1.38 14.82
CA GLN A 224 8.07 1.85 15.77
C GLN A 224 7.43 3.19 15.40
N HIS A 225 8.07 4.00 14.55
CA HIS A 225 7.44 5.22 14.04
C HIS A 225 6.35 4.87 13.04
N VAL A 226 5.17 5.43 13.21
CA VAL A 226 4.09 5.25 12.25
C VAL A 226 4.45 5.99 10.96
N ARG A 227 4.12 5.39 9.82
CA ARG A 227 4.39 5.99 8.50
C ARG A 227 3.13 6.03 7.70
N TYR A 228 2.87 7.20 7.14
CA TYR A 228 1.74 7.44 6.29
C TYR A 228 2.21 7.99 4.94
N TRP A 229 1.46 7.68 3.90
CA TRP A 229 1.67 8.18 2.55
C TRP A 229 0.45 8.98 2.13
N ARG A 230 0.66 10.22 1.69
CA ARG A 230 -0.38 11.00 1.02
C ARG A 230 -0.26 10.72 -0.47
N ILE A 231 -1.23 10.00 -1.02
CA ILE A 231 -1.27 9.61 -2.43
C ILE A 231 -2.63 10.06 -3.00
N PRO A 232 -2.69 10.69 -4.17
CA PRO A 232 -3.95 11.16 -4.77
C PRO A 232 -4.68 9.99 -5.48
N VAL A 233 -4.90 8.90 -4.76
CA VAL A 233 -5.58 7.68 -5.21
C VAL A 233 -6.82 7.48 -4.34
N LYS A 234 -7.87 6.90 -4.94
CA LYS A 234 -9.13 6.63 -4.25
C LYS A 234 -8.98 5.57 -3.15
N MET A 235 -9.67 5.75 -2.02
CA MET A 235 -9.59 4.84 -0.87
C MET A 235 -10.08 3.43 -1.20
N GLU A 236 -11.17 3.33 -1.97
CA GLU A 236 -11.71 2.06 -2.45
C GLU A 236 -10.70 1.27 -3.29
N ALA A 237 -9.87 1.96 -4.08
CA ALA A 237 -8.87 1.31 -4.90
C ALA A 237 -7.77 0.67 -4.05
N ILE A 238 -7.29 1.38 -3.02
CA ILE A 238 -6.29 0.84 -2.09
C ILE A 238 -6.85 -0.35 -1.30
N LEU A 239 -8.12 -0.27 -0.87
CA LEU A 239 -8.77 -1.35 -0.14
C LEU A 239 -8.92 -2.63 -1.01
N VAL A 240 -9.36 -2.48 -2.26
CA VAL A 240 -9.52 -3.60 -3.21
C VAL A 240 -8.16 -4.21 -3.59
N THR A 241 -7.17 -3.39 -3.93
CA THR A 241 -5.81 -3.87 -4.23
C THR A 241 -5.20 -4.64 -3.05
N LEU A 242 -5.47 -4.21 -1.82
CA LEU A 242 -4.95 -4.90 -0.65
C LEU A 242 -5.61 -6.28 -0.48
N GLU A 243 -6.93 -6.39 -0.63
CA GLU A 243 -7.65 -7.67 -0.57
C GLU A 243 -7.12 -8.66 -1.60
N GLU A 244 -6.96 -8.23 -2.86
CA GLU A 244 -6.39 -9.01 -3.95
C GLU A 244 -5.01 -9.59 -3.58
N ARG A 245 -4.13 -8.75 -3.01
CA ARG A 245 -2.75 -9.14 -2.67
C ARG A 245 -2.66 -10.08 -1.47
N ILE A 246 -3.55 -9.93 -0.50
CA ILE A 246 -3.64 -10.78 0.69
C ILE A 246 -4.20 -12.15 0.32
N GLY A 247 -5.26 -12.17 -0.50
CA GLY A 247 -6.06 -13.36 -0.75
C GLY A 247 -6.54 -14.02 0.54
N ARG A 248 -6.45 -15.36 0.61
CA ARG A 248 -6.90 -16.17 1.76
C ARG A 248 -5.80 -16.47 2.79
N LYS A 249 -4.65 -15.80 2.70
CA LYS A 249 -3.54 -16.05 3.64
C LYS A 249 -3.81 -15.36 4.97
N SER A 250 -3.31 -15.93 6.07
CA SER A 250 -3.37 -15.32 7.39
C SER A 250 -2.10 -14.50 7.63
N TYR A 251 -2.26 -13.29 8.16
CA TYR A 251 -1.17 -12.36 8.43
C TYR A 251 -1.29 -11.80 9.84
N ALA A 252 -0.15 -11.37 10.41
CA ALA A 252 -0.10 -10.79 11.74
C ALA A 252 -0.51 -9.30 11.79
N SER A 253 -0.59 -8.61 10.64
CA SER A 253 -0.98 -7.19 10.59
C SER A 253 -2.47 -7.01 10.87
N GLU A 254 -2.77 -6.05 11.76
CA GLU A 254 -4.13 -5.71 12.13
C GLU A 254 -4.89 -5.08 10.96
N GLU A 255 -4.21 -4.28 10.14
CA GLU A 255 -4.78 -3.71 8.92
C GLU A 255 -5.25 -4.81 7.96
N ILE A 256 -4.40 -5.82 7.73
CA ILE A 256 -4.74 -6.97 6.88
C ILE A 256 -5.95 -7.72 7.43
N THR A 257 -5.94 -8.02 8.74
CA THR A 257 -7.06 -8.69 9.41
C THR A 257 -8.35 -7.89 9.28
N CYS A 258 -8.29 -6.57 9.48
CA CYS A 258 -9.46 -5.71 9.37
C CYS A 258 -9.99 -5.63 7.94
N THR A 259 -9.11 -5.55 6.94
CA THR A 259 -9.50 -5.61 5.52
C THR A 259 -10.17 -6.94 5.19
N GLN A 260 -9.62 -8.08 5.61
CA GLN A 260 -10.25 -9.39 5.41
C GLN A 260 -11.64 -9.45 6.05
N ASN A 261 -11.79 -8.95 7.28
CA ASN A 261 -13.09 -8.91 7.95
C ASN A 261 -14.12 -8.08 7.18
N ILE A 262 -13.73 -6.90 6.66
CA ILE A 262 -14.60 -6.06 5.84
C ILE A 262 -15.13 -6.87 4.64
N PHE A 263 -14.25 -7.48 3.85
CA PHE A 263 -14.66 -8.24 2.66
C PHE A 263 -15.43 -9.52 3.00
N CYS A 264 -15.06 -10.25 4.05
CA CYS A 264 -15.83 -11.41 4.50
C CYS A 264 -17.26 -11.02 4.88
N ILE A 265 -17.45 -9.90 5.59
CA ILE A 265 -18.80 -9.43 5.97
C ILE A 265 -19.60 -9.03 4.72
N LEU A 266 -19.00 -8.30 3.79
CA LEU A 266 -19.67 -7.89 2.54
C LEU A 266 -20.09 -9.11 1.69
N ALA A 267 -19.19 -10.08 1.52
CA ALA A 267 -19.47 -11.31 0.77
C ALA A 267 -20.58 -12.14 1.43
N LEU A 268 -20.60 -12.21 2.76
CA LEU A 268 -21.64 -12.89 3.51
C LEU A 268 -22.99 -12.16 3.39
N GLN A 269 -23.01 -10.83 3.48
CA GLN A 269 -24.22 -10.01 3.29
C GLN A 269 -24.80 -10.19 1.88
N ARG A 270 -23.94 -10.25 0.87
CA ARG A 270 -24.34 -10.53 -0.51
C ARG A 270 -24.98 -11.92 -0.67
N SER A 271 -24.43 -12.93 0.01
CA SER A 271 -24.85 -14.33 -0.18
C SER A 271 -26.11 -14.69 0.62
N TYR A 272 -26.27 -14.13 1.82
CA TYR A 272 -27.30 -14.54 2.77
C TYR A 272 -28.27 -13.42 3.17
N GLY A 273 -28.11 -12.21 2.61
CA GLY A 273 -28.84 -11.03 3.05
C GLY A 273 -28.35 -10.53 4.41
N THR A 274 -29.24 -9.92 5.20
CA THR A 274 -28.90 -9.31 6.48
C THR A 274 -28.32 -10.29 7.49
N ILE A 275 -27.07 -10.11 7.87
CA ILE A 275 -26.45 -10.84 9.00
C ILE A 275 -26.27 -9.87 10.15
N SER A 276 -26.97 -10.16 11.26
CA SER A 276 -26.79 -9.44 12.52
C SER A 276 -25.61 -10.05 13.28
N ILE A 277 -24.44 -9.41 13.18
CA ILE A 277 -23.27 -9.77 14.01
C ILE A 277 -23.28 -8.83 15.23
N PRO A 278 -23.33 -9.35 16.46
CA PRO A 278 -23.34 -8.50 17.65
C PRO A 278 -22.05 -7.69 17.74
N LEU A 279 -22.18 -6.36 17.88
CA LEU A 279 -21.07 -5.40 17.94
C LEU A 279 -20.04 -5.74 19.03
N SER A 280 -20.49 -6.39 20.11
CA SER A 280 -19.65 -6.83 21.23
C SER A 280 -18.59 -7.88 20.86
N ALA A 281 -18.70 -8.51 19.68
CA ALA A 281 -17.69 -9.44 19.18
C ALA A 281 -16.48 -8.74 18.54
N ILE A 282 -16.57 -7.43 18.26
CA ILE A 282 -15.45 -6.64 17.75
C ILE A 282 -14.62 -6.22 18.96
N PRO A 283 -13.32 -6.57 19.02
CA PRO A 283 -12.43 -6.02 20.04
C PRO A 283 -12.47 -4.50 19.95
N GLU A 284 -12.86 -3.80 21.01
CA GLU A 284 -12.61 -2.37 21.04
C GLU A 284 -11.09 -2.16 20.95
N PRO A 285 -10.62 -1.26 20.08
CA PRO A 285 -9.20 -0.92 20.03
C PRO A 285 -8.85 -0.40 21.41
N GLY A 286 -8.13 -1.23 22.16
CA GLY A 286 -7.63 -0.86 23.48
C GLY A 286 -6.84 0.45 23.34
N PRO A 287 -6.81 1.28 24.39
CA PRO A 287 -5.91 2.42 24.40
C PRO A 287 -4.51 1.91 24.01
N PRO A 288 -3.79 2.59 23.09
CA PRO A 288 -2.52 2.11 22.57
C PRO A 288 -1.62 1.78 23.75
N GLU A 289 -1.32 0.49 23.93
CA GLU A 289 -0.56 0.02 25.08
C GLU A 289 0.79 0.72 25.07
N HIS A 290 0.97 1.67 26.00
CA HIS A 290 2.25 2.31 26.20
C HIS A 290 3.24 1.22 26.63
N GLY A 291 4.19 0.93 25.73
CA GLY A 291 5.18 -0.13 25.85
C GLY A 291 5.57 -0.43 27.29
N SER A 292 5.14 -1.60 27.76
CA SER A 292 5.50 -2.13 29.05
C SER A 292 7.01 -2.16 29.17
N LYS A 293 7.53 -1.40 30.15
CA LYS A 293 8.94 -1.36 30.52
C LYS A 293 9.43 -2.78 30.75
N ALA A 294 10.40 -3.21 29.95
CA ALA A 294 11.23 -4.37 30.26
C ALA A 294 11.87 -4.15 31.63
N GLY A 295 11.49 -4.97 32.61
CA GLY A 295 12.12 -4.99 33.93
C GLY A 295 13.56 -5.47 33.82
N PRO A 296 14.45 -5.04 34.75
CA PRO A 296 15.83 -5.49 34.77
C PRO A 296 15.90 -6.95 35.24
N SER A 297 16.44 -7.82 34.39
CA SER A 297 16.82 -9.18 34.78
C SER A 297 17.87 -9.12 35.89
N GLY A 298 17.56 -9.84 36.96
CA GLY A 298 18.33 -9.86 38.20
C GLY A 298 19.67 -10.54 38.12
N ASP A 299 20.51 -10.15 39.08
CA ASP A 299 21.74 -10.78 39.49
C ASP A 299 21.54 -12.26 39.86
N GLY A 300 22.42 -13.12 39.34
CA GLY A 300 22.57 -14.52 39.70
C GLY A 300 24.02 -14.83 40.10
N PRO A 301 24.26 -15.62 41.17
CA PRO A 301 25.53 -15.65 41.89
C PRO A 301 26.58 -16.62 41.32
N GLN A 302 27.84 -16.29 41.58
CA GLN A 302 29.00 -17.19 41.51
C GLN A 302 28.78 -18.44 42.37
N LEU A 303 28.90 -19.64 41.79
CA LEU A 303 29.30 -20.84 42.52
C LEU A 303 30.31 -21.66 41.70
N SER A 304 31.49 -21.77 42.31
CA SER A 304 32.59 -22.68 41.99
C SER A 304 32.22 -24.12 42.36
N GLY A 305 32.53 -25.08 41.50
CA GLY A 305 32.26 -26.49 41.77
C GLY A 305 32.90 -27.47 40.79
N LYS A 306 34.12 -27.92 41.12
CA LYS A 306 34.76 -29.11 40.57
C LYS A 306 33.96 -30.38 40.95
N ARG A 307 33.71 -31.29 39.99
CA ARG A 307 33.83 -32.79 40.12
C ARG A 307 33.31 -33.48 38.85
N LYS A 308 34.19 -34.18 38.14
CA LYS A 308 34.31 -35.67 38.06
C LYS A 308 33.12 -36.38 37.38
N ARG A 309 33.35 -36.75 36.11
CA ARG A 309 32.68 -37.87 35.43
C ARG A 309 32.96 -39.19 36.17
N PRO A 310 32.01 -40.14 36.13
CA PRO A 310 32.38 -41.43 35.58
C PRO A 310 31.40 -41.93 34.51
N GLN A 311 32.02 -42.72 33.65
CA GLN A 311 31.52 -43.55 32.57
C GLN A 311 31.03 -44.87 33.18
N SER A 312 29.86 -45.37 32.75
CA SER A 312 29.56 -46.80 32.73
C SER A 312 28.33 -47.04 31.86
N ASP A 313 28.55 -47.81 30.79
CA ASP A 313 27.58 -48.55 30.02
C ASP A 313 26.82 -49.54 30.94
N ASP A 314 25.53 -49.78 30.69
CA ASP A 314 25.05 -51.16 30.58
C ASP A 314 23.65 -51.26 29.94
N ALA A 315 23.46 -52.39 29.28
CA ALA A 315 22.33 -52.80 28.47
C ALA A 315 21.10 -53.24 29.29
N GLY A 316 19.93 -53.24 28.65
CA GLY A 316 18.72 -53.84 29.24
C GLY A 316 17.54 -53.90 28.28
N GLN A 317 17.41 -55.01 27.57
CA GLN A 317 16.23 -55.43 26.82
C GLN A 317 15.00 -55.63 27.73
N GLY A 318 13.80 -55.38 27.21
CA GLY A 318 12.55 -55.78 27.87
C GLY A 318 11.32 -55.57 27.00
N SER A 319 10.87 -56.64 26.34
CA SER A 319 9.58 -56.74 25.63
C SER A 319 8.37 -56.72 26.57
N GLN A 320 7.22 -56.23 26.10
CA GLN A 320 5.88 -56.90 26.11
C GLN A 320 4.79 -55.88 25.74
N LYS A 321 4.10 -56.09 24.61
CA LYS A 321 2.74 -56.67 24.50
C LYS A 321 1.69 -55.97 25.37
N LEU A 322 0.75 -55.26 24.73
CA LEU A 322 -0.66 -55.31 25.12
C LEU A 322 -1.56 -55.08 23.90
N GLN A 323 -2.51 -56.00 23.76
CA GLN A 323 -3.56 -56.08 22.75
C GLN A 323 -4.70 -55.10 23.10
N GLY A 324 -5.40 -54.58 22.09
CA GLY A 324 -6.60 -53.78 22.28
C GLY A 324 -7.45 -53.69 21.03
N ARG A 325 -8.36 -54.64 20.88
CA ARG A 325 -9.28 -54.92 19.78
C ARG A 325 -10.55 -54.06 19.94
N ALA A 326 -11.07 -53.43 18.89
CA ALA A 326 -12.54 -53.37 18.63
C ALA A 326 -12.88 -52.70 17.29
N ARG A 327 -13.74 -53.41 16.55
CA ARG A 327 -14.35 -53.05 15.27
C ARG A 327 -15.55 -52.12 15.49
N ARG A 328 -15.89 -51.31 14.48
CA ARG A 328 -17.28 -51.22 13.99
C ARG A 328 -17.34 -50.75 12.55
N ALA A 329 -18.13 -51.51 11.79
CA ALA A 329 -18.43 -51.35 10.38
C ALA A 329 -19.53 -50.31 10.16
N GLY A 330 -19.41 -49.53 9.09
CA GLY A 330 -20.45 -48.69 8.51
C GLY A 330 -20.48 -48.95 6.99
N LYS A 331 -21.66 -49.24 6.50
CA LYS A 331 -22.00 -49.93 5.26
C LYS A 331 -22.01 -48.95 4.07
N VAL A 332 -21.26 -49.26 3.01
CA VAL A 332 -21.28 -48.57 1.71
C VAL A 332 -22.29 -49.28 0.81
N VAL A 333 -23.17 -48.51 0.17
CA VAL A 333 -24.05 -48.97 -0.91
C VAL A 333 -23.37 -48.61 -2.23
N GLU A 334 -23.11 -49.63 -3.04
CA GLU A 334 -22.65 -49.54 -4.42
C GLU A 334 -23.75 -48.96 -5.33
N ALA A 335 -23.36 -48.03 -6.21
CA ALA A 335 -23.95 -47.91 -7.53
C ALA A 335 -22.83 -47.55 -8.53
N ARG A 336 -22.92 -48.20 -9.69
CA ARG A 336 -21.88 -48.41 -10.70
C ARG A 336 -21.45 -47.15 -11.48
N ASP A 337 -20.15 -47.14 -11.77
CA ASP A 337 -19.38 -46.51 -12.87
C ASP A 337 -19.97 -46.74 -14.29
N PRO A 338 -19.49 -46.12 -15.41
CA PRO A 338 -18.14 -45.55 -15.61
C PRO A 338 -18.04 -44.22 -16.42
N GLY A 339 -16.96 -43.47 -16.18
CA GLY A 339 -16.54 -42.33 -17.01
C GLY A 339 -15.05 -42.02 -16.91
N SER A 340 -14.26 -42.73 -17.72
CA SER A 340 -12.81 -42.75 -17.83
C SER A 340 -12.17 -41.42 -18.29
N SER A 341 -11.06 -41.05 -17.63
CA SER A 341 -9.83 -40.34 -18.09
C SER A 341 -9.40 -39.34 -17.01
N GLY A 342 -8.18 -39.28 -16.48
CA GLY A 342 -6.91 -39.94 -16.72
C GLY A 342 -5.88 -39.07 -16.00
N GLU A 343 -5.56 -39.38 -14.73
CA GLU A 343 -4.56 -38.65 -13.95
C GLU A 343 -3.28 -39.47 -13.84
N LEU A 344 -2.16 -38.87 -14.22
CA LEU A 344 -0.81 -39.40 -14.06
C LEU A 344 -0.29 -39.12 -12.63
N PRO A 345 0.53 -40.03 -12.06
CA PRO A 345 0.98 -39.92 -10.68
C PRO A 345 2.20 -38.98 -10.56
N PHE A 346 2.13 -38.07 -9.60
CA PHE A 346 3.27 -37.25 -9.18
C PHE A 346 4.13 -38.06 -8.20
N GLU A 347 5.24 -38.62 -8.70
CA GLU A 347 6.26 -39.23 -7.87
C GLU A 347 7.24 -38.20 -7.32
N ARG A 348 7.53 -38.41 -6.04
CA ARG A 348 8.48 -37.74 -5.16
C ARG A 348 9.90 -38.21 -5.50
N LEU A 349 10.81 -37.30 -5.87
CA LEU A 349 12.25 -37.54 -5.81
C LEU A 349 12.99 -36.37 -5.16
N GLN A 350 13.84 -36.75 -4.21
CA GLN A 350 14.76 -35.93 -3.44
C GLN A 350 16.09 -35.75 -4.21
N ASN A 351 16.79 -34.66 -3.87
CA ASN A 351 18.24 -34.49 -3.81
C ASN A 351 19.10 -34.46 -5.10
N GLU A 352 20.19 -33.69 -4.95
CA GLU A 352 21.37 -33.55 -5.84
C GLU A 352 21.15 -32.57 -7.01
N SER A 353 21.95 -31.54 -7.31
CA SER A 353 23.34 -31.18 -7.00
C SER A 353 23.56 -29.67 -7.21
N ARG A 354 24.49 -29.07 -6.45
CA ARG A 354 25.10 -27.75 -6.77
C ARG A 354 25.99 -27.84 -8.02
N PRO A 355 25.98 -26.83 -8.90
CA PRO A 355 27.14 -26.53 -9.74
C PRO A 355 27.96 -25.34 -9.20
N PRO A 356 29.28 -25.29 -9.50
CA PRO A 356 30.24 -24.35 -8.92
C PRO A 356 30.22 -22.97 -9.59
N GLY A 357 30.74 -21.99 -8.84
CA GLY A 357 30.83 -20.59 -9.23
C GLY A 357 31.70 -20.32 -10.45
N VAL A 358 31.32 -19.28 -11.19
CA VAL A 358 32.07 -18.70 -12.30
C VAL A 358 32.36 -17.25 -11.94
N HIS A 359 33.66 -16.91 -11.89
CA HIS A 359 34.19 -15.56 -11.74
C HIS A 359 33.80 -14.67 -12.95
N PRO A 360 33.42 -13.40 -12.77
CA PRO A 360 33.37 -12.46 -13.87
C PRO A 360 34.77 -11.89 -14.12
N ASN A 361 35.29 -12.17 -15.32
CA ASN A 361 36.46 -11.52 -15.89
C ASN A 361 36.11 -10.08 -16.29
N GLU A 362 37.08 -9.20 -16.04
CA GLU A 362 37.12 -7.81 -16.49
C GLU A 362 37.22 -7.77 -18.02
N SER A 363 36.31 -7.07 -18.68
CA SER A 363 36.46 -6.69 -20.09
C SER A 363 36.01 -5.25 -20.27
N SER A 364 37.02 -4.39 -20.40
CA SER A 364 36.98 -2.99 -20.76
C SER A 364 36.20 -2.76 -22.05
N PHE A 365 35.15 -1.95 -21.99
CA PHE A 365 34.55 -1.34 -23.17
C PHE A 365 35.19 0.03 -23.40
N SER A 366 35.88 0.14 -24.53
CA SER A 366 36.41 1.40 -25.04
C SER A 366 35.33 2.06 -25.90
N CYS A 367 35.01 3.32 -25.61
CA CYS A 367 34.18 4.16 -26.47
C CYS A 367 35.02 4.63 -27.67
N PRO A 368 34.48 4.64 -28.90
CA PRO A 368 35.01 5.50 -29.95
C PRO A 368 34.37 6.90 -29.84
N ASP A 369 35.26 7.89 -29.73
CA ASP A 369 35.03 9.30 -30.04
C ASP A 369 34.81 9.51 -31.56
N ASP A 370 34.50 10.77 -31.91
CA ASP A 370 34.38 11.37 -33.25
C ASP A 370 32.99 11.23 -33.90
N ASP A 371 32.29 12.25 -34.42
CA ASP A 371 32.73 13.54 -34.95
C ASP A 371 31.62 14.60 -34.89
N ASN A 372 32.03 15.82 -34.55
CA ASN A 372 31.29 17.07 -34.72
C ASN A 372 31.78 17.75 -36.01
N PRO A 373 30.88 18.30 -36.84
CA PRO A 373 31.20 19.62 -37.36
C PRO A 373 30.03 20.60 -37.33
N GLN A 374 30.37 21.78 -36.82
CA GLN A 374 29.64 23.03 -36.94
C GLN A 374 29.35 23.41 -38.40
N ALA A 375 28.17 23.99 -38.64
CA ALA A 375 28.01 25.12 -39.56
C ALA A 375 26.67 25.87 -39.31
N SER A 376 26.79 27.06 -38.75
CA SER A 376 25.91 28.23 -39.03
C SER A 376 26.80 29.25 -39.79
N PRO A 377 26.33 30.37 -40.38
CA PRO A 377 25.04 31.07 -40.20
C PRO A 377 24.46 31.75 -41.49
N ARG A 378 23.43 32.61 -41.31
CA ARG A 378 22.88 33.71 -42.16
C ARG A 378 21.51 33.40 -42.78
N ARG A 379 20.60 34.34 -43.04
CA ARG A 379 20.18 35.67 -42.52
C ARG A 379 19.04 36.09 -43.49
N LEU A 380 17.99 36.74 -42.97
CA LEU A 380 17.13 37.76 -43.61
C LEU A 380 16.25 37.44 -44.84
N GLY A 381 15.03 38.01 -44.81
CA GLY A 381 14.05 38.12 -45.90
C GLY A 381 12.64 37.93 -45.33
N GLU A 382 12.04 38.90 -44.65
CA GLU A 382 11.24 40.03 -45.17
C GLU A 382 10.01 39.66 -46.02
N ARG A 383 8.86 40.21 -45.57
CA ARG A 383 7.65 40.67 -46.28
C ARG A 383 6.63 39.63 -46.75
N GLU A 384 5.45 39.65 -46.13
CA GLU A 384 4.23 40.43 -46.49
C GLU A 384 3.48 39.73 -47.62
N ASP A 385 2.28 39.21 -47.33
CA ASP A 385 1.07 39.72 -48.00
C ASP A 385 -0.21 39.20 -47.34
N GLU A 386 -1.15 40.14 -47.32
CA GLU A 386 -2.51 40.14 -46.80
C GLU A 386 -3.44 39.18 -47.57
N GLN A 387 -4.53 38.72 -46.94
CA GLN A 387 -5.92 39.11 -47.29
C GLN A 387 -6.96 38.12 -46.74
N GLY A 388 -7.84 38.66 -45.90
CA GLY A 388 -9.30 38.45 -45.97
C GLY A 388 -9.87 37.17 -45.36
N VAL A 389 -11.12 37.09 -44.87
CA VAL A 389 -12.30 37.97 -44.87
C VAL A 389 -13.30 37.34 -43.84
N ASP A 390 -14.15 38.18 -43.22
CA ASP A 390 -15.41 37.91 -42.49
C ASP A 390 -15.38 37.02 -41.23
N GLY A 391 -16.07 37.31 -40.13
CA GLY A 391 -17.14 38.26 -39.80
C GLY A 391 -17.82 37.74 -38.52
N VAL A 392 -18.88 38.42 -38.08
CA VAL A 392 -19.91 37.98 -37.11
C VAL A 392 -19.76 38.50 -35.66
N GLU A 393 -20.53 39.58 -35.44
CA GLU A 393 -21.49 39.86 -34.36
C GLU A 393 -21.01 40.29 -32.96
N HIS A 394 -21.18 41.61 -32.78
CA HIS A 394 -21.65 42.29 -31.57
C HIS A 394 -22.65 41.47 -30.75
N MET A 395 -22.35 41.30 -29.46
CA MET A 395 -23.37 41.20 -28.43
C MET A 395 -22.90 42.03 -27.24
N GLU A 396 -23.49 43.22 -27.11
CA GLU A 396 -23.48 44.01 -25.90
C GLU A 396 -24.38 43.28 -24.90
N ASP A 397 -23.89 43.06 -23.67
CA ASP A 397 -24.81 42.91 -22.54
C ASP A 397 -24.20 43.53 -21.29
N ASP A 398 -25.04 44.38 -20.70
CA ASP A 398 -24.81 45.24 -19.56
C ASP A 398 -24.87 44.44 -18.26
N GLY A 399 -24.03 44.80 -17.28
CA GLY A 399 -24.14 44.15 -15.97
C GLY A 399 -23.07 44.52 -14.95
N LEU A 400 -22.80 45.81 -14.74
CA LEU A 400 -22.03 46.26 -13.58
C LEU A 400 -22.93 46.26 -12.34
N GLY A 401 -22.91 45.13 -11.62
CA GLY A 401 -23.41 45.04 -10.25
C GLY A 401 -22.37 45.51 -9.24
N GLU A 402 -22.61 46.67 -8.64
CA GLU A 402 -21.89 47.19 -7.48
C GLU A 402 -22.00 46.20 -6.30
N LEU A 403 -20.86 45.67 -5.84
CA LEU A 403 -20.77 45.01 -4.54
C LEU A 403 -19.97 45.89 -3.58
N SER A 404 -20.67 46.32 -2.54
CA SER A 404 -20.19 47.14 -1.44
C SER A 404 -18.98 46.51 -0.75
N ALA A 405 -17.93 47.32 -0.61
CA ALA A 405 -16.79 47.06 0.25
C ALA A 405 -17.21 47.16 1.72
N GLY A 406 -17.17 46.04 2.44
CA GLY A 406 -17.23 45.99 3.90
C GLY A 406 -15.82 46.17 4.51
N PRO A 407 -15.70 46.81 5.69
CA PRO A 407 -14.41 47.23 6.24
C PRO A 407 -13.59 46.04 6.76
N VAL A 408 -12.30 46.04 6.38
CA VAL A 408 -11.26 45.15 6.90
C VAL A 408 -10.95 45.55 8.33
N GLY A 409 -11.36 44.72 9.28
CA GLY A 409 -10.92 44.80 10.67
C GLY A 409 -9.52 44.22 10.80
N GLU A 410 -8.53 45.10 10.96
CA GLU A 410 -7.19 44.77 11.40
C GLU A 410 -7.27 44.12 12.80
N SER A 411 -6.76 42.90 12.93
CA SER A 411 -6.48 42.29 14.23
C SER A 411 -4.99 41.97 14.30
N GLU A 412 -4.27 42.85 14.99
CA GLU A 412 -2.95 42.62 15.58
C GLU A 412 -2.97 41.30 16.36
N TRP A 413 -2.11 40.37 15.97
CA TRP A 413 -1.66 39.30 16.87
C TRP A 413 -0.21 39.54 17.19
N ALA A 414 0.00 39.92 18.46
CA ALA A 414 1.28 40.08 19.09
C ALA A 414 2.07 38.75 19.09
N LEU A 415 3.38 38.91 18.89
CA LEU A 415 4.41 37.88 19.07
C LEU A 415 4.61 37.62 20.57
N GLU A 416 4.50 36.35 20.97
CA GLU A 416 5.29 35.74 22.06
C GLU A 416 5.81 34.36 21.61
#